data_AF-Q0V2L8-F1
#
_entry.id   AF-Q0V2L8-F1
#
_cell.length_a   1.000
_cell.length_b   1.000
_cell.length_c   1.000
_cell.angle_alpha   90.00
_cell.angle_beta   90.00
_cell.angle_gamma   90.00
#
_symmetry.space_group_name_H-M   'P 1'
#
loop_
_entity.id
_entity.type
_entity.pdbx_description
1 polymer ?
#
loop_
_entity_poly.entity_id
_entity_poly.type
_entity_poly.pdbx_seq_one_letter_code
_entity_poly.pdbx_strand_id
1 'polypeptide(L)'
;MSTGATRGSNEQTPLLGRPNGKSSAPTKLRKHMAADVSKNWADLVLLFCYIITGLLDSSAVFIWGSFVSMQTALGNTIYLGLGVIAPNEGIRWIKAATSIASFCFGSFVFARFHRYFTPRKRWVLIASYTFQMLFIVVAALIVTFDREKSGGLSWQVLVPIAVVAFQSSGQAVTSRALQYAGLTSVVLTSNYCDLFSDADIFKLSNVERNRRIAAPTLLLLGACLGGVWAHTGVGLAGALWTAAALKGIAVISPQFKYHLKMLPDKSLRFISPIAKSLFNKKITDLQTLQALLPNHTLVAFDTEGVKQHFEGRQIGSQDLSELGVAVFPPTKTPLYFISNLTQFYEDSDYRSLHLGLMTEKTASEAGPRLIDFLSGFKGDMILLGFNMHQEWRWISRTCPSFAALFTSWCDVQELLPQLGSPPGLAKTLKAMGIWGWTSIHLRHGGAADAVRVLAVLSGLVCGVPIREDREHKEDNVSKYCHLPKRESVREAPGKVRFHTCRISAADGGKLPLQTPNGLAGMFAAYEGLKGVGLNSRTPTLARAPVKYWWVSFRTREGLENFKREVDGSVYEDATLRVTIEVKPAQPSEKSKSGASIERCKAPRDLIDIALALGADNARNLHMDVDTL
;
A
#
# COMPACT_ATOMS: atom_id res chain seq x y z
N MET A 1 62.39 -44.21 -33.09
CA MET A 1 62.62 -43.84 -31.67
C MET A 1 61.43 -43.03 -31.17
N SER A 2 60.99 -43.34 -29.95
CA SER A 2 59.64 -43.08 -29.41
C SER A 2 59.36 -41.62 -29.02
N THR A 3 58.17 -41.14 -29.42
CA THR A 3 57.16 -40.31 -28.71
C THR A 3 57.52 -39.40 -27.51
N GLY A 4 57.02 -38.15 -27.56
CA GLY A 4 55.88 -37.76 -26.70
C GLY A 4 56.08 -36.72 -25.58
N ALA A 5 55.47 -35.54 -25.80
CA ALA A 5 54.58 -34.77 -24.89
C ALA A 5 55.11 -34.01 -23.64
N THR A 6 55.13 -32.68 -23.81
CA THR A 6 54.56 -31.57 -22.99
C THR A 6 54.12 -31.77 -21.53
N ARG A 7 54.70 -30.92 -20.67
CA ARG A 7 54.39 -30.63 -19.25
C ARG A 7 53.00 -29.98 -19.05
N GLY A 8 52.21 -30.56 -18.14
CA GLY A 8 51.11 -29.87 -17.44
C GLY A 8 51.62 -29.17 -16.17
N SER A 9 51.10 -27.98 -15.90
CA SER A 9 51.39 -27.18 -14.70
C SER A 9 50.34 -27.40 -13.61
N ASN A 10 50.84 -27.62 -12.40
CA ASN A 10 50.16 -28.01 -11.17
C ASN A 10 48.88 -27.25 -10.80
N GLU A 11 47.92 -28.06 -10.37
CA GLU A 11 46.77 -27.74 -9.52
C GLU A 11 47.21 -27.14 -8.18
N GLN A 12 46.57 -26.04 -7.77
CA GLN A 12 46.35 -25.72 -6.35
C GLN A 12 44.93 -25.17 -6.18
N THR A 13 43.96 -26.06 -6.30
CA THR A 13 42.59 -25.87 -5.83
C THR A 13 42.57 -26.19 -4.34
N PRO A 14 42.04 -25.34 -3.44
CA PRO A 14 41.83 -25.75 -2.06
C PRO A 14 40.62 -26.71 -2.01
N LEU A 15 40.91 -28.00 -2.10
CA LEU A 15 40.01 -29.09 -1.74
C LEU A 15 39.75 -29.04 -0.22
N LEU A 16 38.47 -29.05 0.16
CA LEU A 16 37.91 -28.96 1.52
C LEU A 16 37.90 -27.58 2.20
N GLY A 17 36.88 -26.78 1.87
CA GLY A 17 36.36 -25.75 2.78
C GLY A 17 35.64 -26.40 3.98
N ARG A 18 36.29 -26.42 5.14
CA ARG A 18 35.75 -26.82 6.46
C ARG A 18 34.35 -26.18 6.72
N PRO A 19 33.38 -26.92 7.30
CA PRO A 19 32.15 -26.32 7.80
C PRO A 19 32.42 -25.56 9.11
N ASN A 20 31.61 -24.54 9.39
CA ASN A 20 31.58 -23.70 10.61
C ASN A 20 32.50 -22.47 10.66
N GLY A 21 32.15 -21.45 9.90
CA GLY A 21 32.27 -20.07 10.37
C GLY A 21 31.06 -19.70 11.23
N LYS A 22 31.12 -19.89 12.56
CA LYS A 22 30.14 -19.29 13.47
C LYS A 22 30.28 -17.77 13.32
N SER A 23 29.42 -17.13 12.53
CA SER A 23 29.48 -15.67 12.41
C SER A 23 29.35 -15.05 13.80
N SER A 24 30.25 -14.12 14.14
CA SER A 24 30.32 -13.55 15.49
C SER A 24 28.94 -13.05 15.95
N ALA A 25 28.61 -13.27 17.23
CA ALA A 25 27.36 -12.83 17.83
C ALA A 25 26.97 -11.37 17.48
N PRO A 26 27.89 -10.38 17.45
CA PRO A 26 27.55 -9.01 17.06
C PRO A 26 27.19 -8.87 15.57
N THR A 27 27.79 -9.64 14.65
CA THR A 27 27.42 -9.62 13.23
C THR A 27 26.02 -10.22 13.02
N LYS A 28 25.68 -11.28 13.76
CA LYS A 28 24.32 -11.88 13.75
C LYS A 28 23.30 -10.91 14.33
N LEU A 29 23.62 -10.24 15.44
CA LEU A 29 22.75 -9.26 16.09
C LEU A 29 22.51 -8.04 15.19
N ARG A 30 23.56 -7.53 14.51
CA ARG A 30 23.44 -6.39 13.59
C ARG A 30 22.58 -6.71 12.37
N LYS A 31 22.74 -7.90 11.77
CA LYS A 31 21.86 -8.38 10.68
C LYS A 31 20.42 -8.57 11.17
N HIS A 32 20.23 -9.09 12.39
CA HIS A 32 18.91 -9.29 13.00
C HIS A 32 18.16 -7.99 13.31
N MET A 33 18.89 -6.97 13.77
CA MET A 33 18.34 -5.65 14.09
C MET A 33 18.03 -4.83 12.83
N ALA A 34 18.79 -5.04 11.74
CA ALA A 34 18.57 -4.38 10.45
C ALA A 34 17.45 -5.00 9.60
N ALA A 35 16.97 -6.19 9.95
CA ALA A 35 15.89 -6.87 9.24
C ALA A 35 14.53 -6.16 9.41
N ASP A 36 13.68 -6.30 8.40
CA ASP A 36 12.31 -5.80 8.45
C ASP A 36 11.42 -6.69 9.35
N VAL A 37 10.55 -6.05 10.12
CA VAL A 37 9.57 -6.71 10.98
C VAL A 37 8.37 -7.13 10.15
N SER A 38 7.98 -8.41 10.28
CA SER A 38 6.75 -8.88 9.66
C SER A 38 5.54 -8.27 10.39
N LYS A 39 4.51 -7.90 9.63
CA LYS A 39 3.27 -7.33 10.19
C LYS A 39 2.44 -8.35 10.97
N ASN A 40 2.69 -9.64 10.73
CA ASN A 40 1.97 -10.73 11.37
C ASN A 40 2.22 -10.62 12.88
N TRP A 41 1.16 -10.41 13.68
CA TRP A 41 1.19 -10.23 15.14
C TRP A 41 1.60 -8.85 15.69
N ALA A 42 1.86 -7.87 14.81
CA ALA A 42 2.10 -6.50 15.24
C ALA A 42 0.85 -5.88 15.91
N ASP A 43 -0.34 -6.33 15.50
CA ASP A 43 -1.64 -6.01 16.08
C ASP A 43 -1.75 -6.39 17.57
N LEU A 44 -1.19 -7.53 18.01
CA LEU A 44 -1.20 -7.90 19.43
C LEU A 44 -0.40 -6.94 20.30
N VAL A 45 0.73 -6.43 19.82
CA VAL A 45 1.55 -5.47 20.58
C VAL A 45 0.82 -4.13 20.67
N LEU A 46 0.16 -3.71 19.60
CA LEU A 46 -0.68 -2.51 19.59
C LEU A 46 -1.89 -2.67 20.53
N LEU A 47 -2.55 -3.84 20.53
CA LEU A 47 -3.62 -4.17 21.46
C LEU A 47 -3.14 -4.19 22.93
N PHE A 48 -1.96 -4.75 23.20
CA PHE A 48 -1.35 -4.71 24.51
C PHE A 48 -1.05 -3.26 24.97
N CYS A 49 -0.70 -2.38 24.03
CA CYS A 49 -0.55 -0.95 24.32
C CYS A 49 -1.85 -0.27 24.76
N TYR A 50 -3.04 -0.79 24.44
CA TYR A 50 -4.31 -0.26 24.97
C TYR A 50 -4.43 -0.49 26.48
N ILE A 51 -3.90 -1.60 27.02
CA ILE A 51 -3.86 -1.84 28.47
C ILE A 51 -3.00 -0.77 29.15
N ILE A 52 -1.80 -0.51 28.60
CA ILE A 52 -0.88 0.51 29.12
C ILE A 52 -1.52 1.90 29.05
N THR A 53 -2.22 2.20 27.95
CA THR A 53 -2.89 3.48 27.76
C THR A 53 -4.02 3.68 28.76
N GLY A 54 -4.88 2.68 28.94
CA GLY A 54 -5.94 2.73 29.95
C GLY A 54 -5.41 2.89 31.36
N LEU A 55 -4.34 2.17 31.72
CA LEU A 55 -3.66 2.25 33.02
C LEU A 55 -3.14 3.67 33.30
N LEU A 56 -2.46 4.28 32.32
CA LEU A 56 -1.89 5.62 32.47
C LEU A 56 -2.97 6.70 32.51
N ASP A 57 -3.96 6.62 31.63
CA ASP A 57 -5.00 7.65 31.52
C ASP A 57 -5.96 7.65 32.71
N SER A 58 -6.35 6.48 33.24
CA SER A 58 -7.24 6.45 34.41
C SER A 58 -6.56 6.99 35.67
N SER A 59 -5.30 6.61 35.93
CA SER A 59 -4.53 7.14 37.06
C SER A 59 -4.23 8.63 36.91
N ALA A 60 -3.93 9.11 35.71
CA ALA A 60 -3.68 10.53 35.46
C ALA A 60 -4.94 11.39 35.57
N VAL A 61 -6.10 10.90 35.13
CA VAL A 61 -7.38 11.61 35.30
C VAL A 61 -7.76 11.70 36.77
N PHE A 62 -7.62 10.62 37.53
CA PHE A 62 -7.95 10.61 38.95
C PHE A 62 -7.07 11.57 39.77
N ILE A 63 -5.77 11.65 39.45
CA ILE A 63 -4.78 12.35 40.30
C ILE A 63 -4.48 13.76 39.79
N TRP A 64 -4.38 13.95 38.48
CA TRP A 64 -4.04 15.23 37.87
C TRP A 64 -5.23 15.94 37.21
N GLY A 65 -6.35 15.23 37.01
CA GLY A 65 -7.52 15.76 36.31
C GLY A 65 -7.33 15.87 34.80
N SER A 66 -6.27 15.30 34.21
CA SER A 66 -5.99 15.45 32.79
C SER A 66 -5.69 14.10 32.16
N PHE A 67 -6.17 13.89 30.94
CA PHE A 67 -5.74 12.75 30.13
C PHE A 67 -4.33 12.98 29.65
N VAL A 68 -3.57 11.90 29.49
CA VAL A 68 -2.18 11.97 29.07
C VAL A 68 -2.00 11.33 27.69
N SER A 69 -2.88 10.41 27.31
CA SER A 69 -2.88 9.76 26.00
C SER A 69 -4.08 10.20 25.16
N MET A 70 -5.31 10.12 25.67
CA MET A 70 -6.53 10.49 24.94
C MET A 70 -6.72 12.01 24.80
N GLN A 71 -6.04 12.63 23.84
CA GLN A 71 -6.02 14.09 23.67
C GLN A 71 -7.34 14.69 23.15
N THR A 72 -8.07 14.01 22.24
CA THR A 72 -9.08 14.67 21.38
C THR A 72 -10.50 14.12 21.46
N ALA A 73 -10.74 12.98 22.14
CA ALA A 73 -12.04 12.31 22.08
C ALA A 73 -13.01 12.65 23.23
N LEU A 74 -12.98 13.90 23.74
CA LEU A 74 -13.87 14.56 24.75
C LEU A 74 -13.17 15.15 26.00
N GLY A 75 -11.86 14.95 26.20
CA GLY A 75 -11.17 15.38 27.43
C GLY A 75 -10.44 16.73 27.36
N ASN A 76 -9.16 16.69 27.00
CA ASN A 76 -8.24 17.81 27.18
C ASN A 76 -8.57 19.06 26.34
N THR A 77 -9.06 18.91 25.11
CA THR A 77 -9.45 20.06 24.27
C THR A 77 -10.64 20.81 24.85
N ILE A 78 -11.59 20.10 25.48
CA ILE A 78 -12.74 20.71 26.15
C ILE A 78 -12.30 21.42 27.42
N TYR A 79 -11.44 20.80 28.24
CA TYR A 79 -10.85 21.46 29.42
C TYR A 79 -10.03 22.70 29.04
N LEU A 80 -9.32 22.68 27.91
CA LEU A 80 -8.63 23.84 27.39
C LEU A 80 -9.61 24.93 26.96
N GLY A 81 -10.63 24.60 26.17
CA GLY A 81 -11.63 25.57 25.71
C GLY A 81 -12.39 26.24 26.86
N LEU A 82 -12.83 25.46 27.85
CA LEU A 82 -13.50 25.98 29.05
C LEU A 82 -12.56 26.90 29.85
N GLY A 83 -11.29 26.52 30.03
CA GLY A 83 -10.35 27.37 30.76
C GLY A 83 -9.85 28.59 30.00
N VAL A 84 -9.94 28.62 28.66
CA VAL A 84 -9.68 29.86 27.89
C VAL A 84 -10.78 30.89 28.13
N ILE A 85 -12.03 30.42 28.29
CA ILE A 85 -13.19 31.28 28.55
C ILE A 85 -13.23 31.72 30.03
N ALA A 86 -12.91 30.81 30.95
CA ALA A 86 -12.92 31.03 32.39
C ALA A 86 -11.57 30.65 33.05
N PRO A 87 -10.49 31.41 32.80
CA PRO A 87 -9.14 31.05 33.24
C PRO A 87 -8.94 31.04 34.76
N ASN A 88 -9.80 31.73 35.50
CA ASN A 88 -9.74 31.86 36.95
C ASN A 88 -10.47 30.73 37.70
N GLU A 89 -11.25 29.88 37.01
CA GLU A 89 -12.07 28.84 37.64
C GLU A 89 -11.32 27.54 37.93
N GLY A 90 -10.08 27.39 37.44
CA GLY A 90 -9.21 26.28 37.84
C GLY A 90 -7.97 26.09 36.99
N ILE A 91 -6.98 25.37 37.53
CA ILE A 91 -5.68 25.13 36.88
C ILE A 91 -5.68 23.96 35.87
N ARG A 92 -6.84 23.32 35.65
CA ARG A 92 -6.98 22.09 34.84
C ARG A 92 -6.69 22.32 33.36
N TRP A 93 -7.00 23.50 32.85
CA TRP A 93 -6.77 23.87 31.45
C TRP A 93 -5.28 23.98 31.11
N ILE A 94 -4.44 24.39 32.07
CA ILE A 94 -2.99 24.48 31.89
C ILE A 94 -2.37 23.09 31.76
N LYS A 95 -2.84 22.14 32.59
CA LYS A 95 -2.45 20.72 32.51
C LYS A 95 -2.86 20.10 31.16
N ALA A 96 -4.09 20.40 30.72
CA ALA A 96 -4.61 19.96 29.42
C ALA A 96 -3.82 20.58 28.24
N ALA A 97 -3.53 21.89 28.28
CA ALA A 97 -2.71 22.59 27.29
C ALA A 97 -1.32 21.96 27.17
N THR A 98 -0.68 21.70 28.30
CA THR A 98 0.65 21.07 28.39
C THR A 98 0.63 19.69 27.75
N SER A 99 -0.40 18.89 28.04
CA SER A 99 -0.60 17.56 27.46
C SER A 99 -0.75 17.63 25.94
N ILE A 100 -1.62 18.52 25.42
CA ILE A 100 -1.85 18.69 23.97
C ILE A 100 -0.57 19.15 23.25
N ALA A 101 0.08 20.20 23.76
CA ALA A 101 1.29 20.74 23.15
C ALA A 101 2.40 19.68 23.08
N SER A 102 2.61 18.95 24.18
CA SER A 102 3.61 17.89 24.23
C SER A 102 3.28 16.71 23.31
N PHE A 103 2.01 16.32 23.21
CA PHE A 103 1.56 15.26 22.30
C PHE A 103 1.74 15.65 20.82
N CYS A 104 1.42 16.90 20.46
CA CYS A 104 1.64 17.43 19.11
C CYS A 104 3.13 17.46 18.77
N PHE A 105 3.96 17.92 19.70
CA PHE A 105 5.42 17.94 19.54
C PHE A 105 5.99 16.53 19.41
N GLY A 106 5.57 15.59 20.27
CA GLY A 106 5.95 14.18 20.17
C GLY A 106 5.53 13.55 18.85
N SER A 107 4.30 13.81 18.39
CA SER A 107 3.81 13.33 17.10
C SER A 107 4.72 13.79 15.96
N PHE A 108 5.17 15.04 15.98
CA PHE A 108 6.10 15.58 15.00
C PHE A 108 7.47 14.87 15.06
N VAL A 109 8.05 14.70 16.25
CA VAL A 109 9.36 14.06 16.44
C VAL A 109 9.32 12.59 16.01
N PHE A 110 8.36 11.81 16.51
CA PHE A 110 8.23 10.39 16.17
C PHE A 110 7.88 10.19 14.68
N ALA A 111 7.07 11.06 14.07
CA ALA A 111 6.78 10.97 12.64
C ALA A 111 8.01 11.26 11.78
N ARG A 112 8.86 12.23 12.17
CA ARG A 112 10.16 12.47 11.53
C ARG A 112 11.09 11.27 11.69
N PHE A 113 11.19 10.73 12.91
CA PHE A 113 12.04 9.58 13.21
C PHE A 113 11.66 8.37 12.35
N HIS A 114 10.37 8.00 12.30
CA HIS A 114 9.86 6.89 11.48
C HIS A 114 9.87 7.16 9.97
N ARG A 115 10.02 8.41 9.53
CA ARG A 115 10.15 8.76 8.11
C ARG A 115 11.62 8.77 7.66
N TYR A 116 12.50 9.25 8.53
CA TYR A 116 13.94 9.29 8.30
C TYR A 116 14.53 7.88 8.38
N PHE A 117 14.11 7.08 9.35
CA PHE A 117 14.46 5.68 9.47
C PHE A 117 13.28 4.83 8.99
N THR A 118 13.51 3.95 8.00
CA THR A 118 12.46 3.09 7.43
C THR A 118 11.63 2.42 8.55
N PRO A 119 10.31 2.66 8.64
CA PRO A 119 9.50 2.30 9.80
C PRO A 119 9.32 0.78 9.97
N ARG A 120 9.73 0.00 8.97
CA ARG A 120 9.68 -1.46 8.97
C ARG A 120 10.89 -2.09 9.63
N LYS A 121 12.00 -1.35 9.79
CA LYS A 121 13.22 -1.90 10.37
C LYS A 121 13.03 -2.14 11.86
N ARG A 122 13.45 -3.31 12.31
CA ARG A 122 13.23 -3.78 13.67
C ARG A 122 13.88 -2.91 14.74
N TRP A 123 15.10 -2.46 14.50
CA TRP A 123 15.79 -1.56 15.42
C TRP A 123 15.06 -0.22 15.60
N VAL A 124 14.34 0.26 14.58
CA VAL A 124 13.58 1.53 14.63
C VAL A 124 12.39 1.40 15.58
N LEU A 125 11.68 0.27 15.50
CA LEU A 125 10.56 -0.03 16.39
C LEU A 125 11.03 -0.26 17.83
N ILE A 126 12.09 -1.07 18.03
CA ILE A 126 12.69 -1.29 19.35
C ILE A 126 13.13 0.04 19.95
N ALA A 127 13.88 0.85 19.20
CA ALA A 127 14.33 2.17 19.65
C ALA A 127 13.15 3.08 20.01
N SER A 128 12.11 3.12 19.18
CA SER A 128 10.88 3.90 19.43
C SER A 128 10.19 3.49 20.73
N TYR A 129 9.99 2.18 20.97
CA TYR A 129 9.39 1.68 22.20
C TYR A 129 10.31 1.85 23.43
N THR A 130 11.63 1.75 23.26
CA THR A 130 12.61 2.04 24.32
C THR A 130 12.56 3.50 24.73
N PHE A 131 12.55 4.44 23.77
CA PHE A 131 12.41 5.86 24.08
C PHE A 131 11.09 6.14 24.82
N GLN A 132 9.99 5.55 24.37
CA GLN A 132 8.70 5.69 25.04
C GLN A 132 8.75 5.17 26.50
N MET A 133 9.36 4.01 26.72
CA MET A 133 9.55 3.45 28.07
C MET A 133 10.41 4.36 28.95
N LEU A 134 11.51 4.90 28.42
CA LEU A 134 12.39 5.81 29.16
C LEU A 134 11.65 7.07 29.62
N PHE A 135 10.78 7.65 28.79
CA PHE A 135 9.96 8.80 29.19
C PHE A 135 8.96 8.44 30.31
N ILE A 136 8.38 7.23 30.29
CA ILE A 136 7.52 6.76 31.41
C ILE A 136 8.35 6.60 32.69
N VAL A 137 9.56 6.06 32.60
CA VAL A 137 10.47 5.91 33.75
C VAL A 137 10.85 7.27 34.33
N VAL A 138 11.15 8.27 33.48
CA VAL A 138 11.44 9.63 33.94
C VAL A 138 10.25 10.21 34.71
N ALA A 139 9.03 10.07 34.19
CA ALA A 139 7.84 10.48 34.93
C ALA A 139 7.67 9.73 36.25
N ALA A 140 7.89 8.40 36.25
CA ALA A 140 7.80 7.58 37.45
C ALA A 140 8.78 8.04 38.53
N LEU A 141 10.04 8.34 38.15
CA LEU A 141 11.06 8.84 39.06
C LEU A 141 10.66 10.19 39.66
N ILE A 142 10.23 11.15 38.82
CA ILE A 142 9.80 12.48 39.30
C ILE A 142 8.66 12.33 40.31
N VAL A 143 7.65 11.52 40.00
CA VAL A 143 6.49 11.30 40.89
C VAL A 143 6.85 10.51 42.15
N THR A 144 7.82 9.59 42.08
CA THR A 144 8.25 8.79 43.25
C THR A 144 9.07 9.63 44.23
N PHE A 145 9.87 10.57 43.75
CA PHE A 145 10.71 11.44 44.58
C PHE A 145 10.04 12.75 44.96
N ASP A 146 8.82 13.00 44.51
CA ASP A 146 8.07 14.19 44.88
C ASP A 146 7.62 14.09 46.35
N ARG A 147 8.25 14.90 47.21
CA ARG A 147 8.04 14.90 48.66
C ARG A 147 6.96 15.88 49.11
N GLU A 148 6.53 16.78 48.23
CA GLU A 148 5.54 17.81 48.56
C GLU A 148 4.23 17.56 47.79
N LYS A 149 3.16 17.19 48.51
CA LYS A 149 1.79 17.21 47.97
C LYS A 149 1.27 18.65 47.90
N SER A 150 1.99 19.52 47.21
CA SER A 150 1.58 20.91 47.01
C SER A 150 0.47 20.92 45.96
N GLY A 151 -0.77 21.19 46.39
CA GLY A 151 -1.99 21.18 45.55
C GLY A 151 -2.04 22.22 44.43
N GLY A 152 -0.91 22.82 44.05
CA GLY A 152 -0.77 23.85 43.02
C GLY A 152 -0.19 23.35 41.70
N LEU A 153 0.11 24.29 40.80
CA LEU A 153 0.70 24.05 39.49
C LEU A 153 2.22 23.87 39.62
N SER A 154 2.66 22.70 40.07
CA SER A 154 4.09 22.39 40.27
C SER A 154 4.72 21.78 39.00
N TRP A 155 6.02 21.98 38.82
CA TRP A 155 6.75 21.37 37.69
C TRP A 155 6.76 19.84 37.78
N GLN A 156 6.66 19.30 39.00
CA GLN A 156 6.55 17.89 39.33
C GLN A 156 5.23 17.27 38.83
N VAL A 157 4.22 18.07 38.49
CA VAL A 157 2.99 17.62 37.83
C VAL A 157 3.07 17.85 36.31
N LEU A 158 3.53 19.02 35.89
CA LEU A 158 3.56 19.39 34.46
C LEU A 158 4.56 18.57 33.66
N VAL A 159 5.76 18.30 34.19
CA VAL A 159 6.80 17.54 33.49
C VAL A 159 6.38 16.09 33.27
N PRO A 160 5.87 15.34 34.27
CA PRO A 160 5.33 14.01 34.05
C PRO A 160 4.18 13.97 33.04
N ILE A 161 3.23 14.92 33.08
CA ILE A 161 2.18 15.03 32.07
C ILE A 161 2.80 15.22 30.67
N ALA A 162 3.75 16.15 30.53
CA ALA A 162 4.39 16.43 29.26
C ALA A 162 5.12 15.21 28.70
N VAL A 163 5.97 14.52 29.49
CA VAL A 163 6.78 13.40 28.98
C VAL A 163 5.93 12.16 28.70
N VAL A 164 4.88 11.90 29.48
CA VAL A 164 3.98 10.77 29.24
C VAL A 164 3.02 11.06 28.06
N ALA A 165 2.64 12.31 27.82
CA ALA A 165 1.91 12.72 26.62
C ALA A 165 2.79 12.71 25.36
N PHE A 166 4.07 13.06 25.51
CA PHE A 166 5.05 12.95 24.44
C PHE A 166 5.21 11.49 24.01
N GLN A 167 5.36 10.54 24.95
CA GLN A 167 5.53 9.13 24.59
C GLN A 167 4.26 8.48 24.02
N SER A 168 3.07 8.87 24.48
CA SER A 168 1.81 8.30 23.98
C SER A 168 1.58 8.62 22.50
N SER A 169 2.03 9.80 22.06
CA SER A 169 2.05 10.16 20.63
C SER A 169 2.90 9.20 19.79
N GLY A 170 4.00 8.68 20.34
CA GLY A 170 4.86 7.71 19.68
C GLY A 170 4.14 6.38 19.41
N GLN A 171 3.21 5.97 20.28
CA GLN A 171 2.39 4.77 20.07
C GLN A 171 1.43 4.97 18.89
N ALA A 172 0.74 6.11 18.86
CA ALA A 172 -0.18 6.46 17.78
C ALA A 172 0.53 6.56 16.42
N VAL A 173 1.72 7.17 16.39
CA VAL A 173 2.55 7.24 15.18
C VAL A 173 3.05 5.87 14.76
N THR A 174 3.50 5.03 15.71
CA THR A 174 3.99 3.67 15.42
C THR A 174 2.87 2.80 14.82
N SER A 175 1.65 2.91 15.33
CA SER A 175 0.48 2.21 14.78
C SER A 175 0.22 2.58 13.31
N ARG A 176 0.27 3.88 12.99
CA ARG A 176 0.14 4.38 11.62
C ARG A 176 1.31 3.95 10.73
N ALA A 177 2.53 3.97 11.26
CA ALA A 177 3.73 3.54 10.56
C ALA A 177 3.68 2.03 10.19
N LEU A 178 3.05 1.21 11.04
CA LEU A 178 2.78 -0.20 10.81
C LEU A 178 1.53 -0.47 9.94
N GLN A 179 0.84 0.58 9.49
CA GLN A 179 -0.39 0.54 8.67
C GLN A 179 -1.61 -0.06 9.40
N TYR A 180 -1.65 0.01 10.73
CA TYR A 180 -2.83 -0.35 11.54
C TYR A 180 -3.59 0.91 11.96
N ALA A 181 -4.12 1.66 11.00
CA ALA A 181 -4.72 2.97 11.26
C ALA A 181 -5.86 2.98 12.29
N GLY A 182 -6.54 1.83 12.51
CA GLY A 182 -7.59 1.67 13.54
C GLY A 182 -7.08 1.32 14.95
N LEU A 183 -5.80 0.97 15.14
CA LEU A 183 -5.25 0.55 16.44
C LEU A 183 -4.28 1.58 17.01
N THR A 184 -4.67 2.84 17.06
CA THR A 184 -3.77 3.95 17.47
C THR A 184 -3.49 4.00 18.98
N SER A 185 -4.21 3.22 19.80
CA SER A 185 -4.20 3.25 21.26
C SER A 185 -4.67 4.57 21.90
N VAL A 186 -4.94 5.61 21.11
CA VAL A 186 -5.25 6.97 21.59
C VAL A 186 -6.69 7.40 21.28
N VAL A 187 -7.27 6.91 20.19
CA VAL A 187 -8.65 7.26 19.78
C VAL A 187 -9.48 5.99 19.67
N LEU A 188 -10.59 5.94 20.41
CA LEU A 188 -11.52 4.79 20.40
C LEU A 188 -12.86 5.12 19.74
N THR A 189 -13.25 6.38 19.63
CA THR A 189 -14.57 6.78 19.12
C THR A 189 -14.84 6.23 17.73
N SER A 190 -13.88 6.34 16.82
CA SER A 190 -13.99 5.75 15.48
C SER A 190 -14.10 4.23 15.54
N ASN A 191 -13.38 3.56 16.45
CA ASN A 191 -13.51 2.11 16.62
C ASN A 191 -14.88 1.68 17.13
N TYR A 192 -15.51 2.47 18.00
CA TYR A 192 -16.89 2.22 18.43
C TYR A 192 -17.86 2.40 17.27
N CYS A 193 -17.79 3.52 16.54
CA CYS A 193 -18.62 3.76 15.36
C CYS A 193 -18.46 2.62 14.34
N ASP A 194 -17.21 2.29 13.99
CA ASP A 194 -16.85 1.25 13.03
C ASP A 194 -17.22 -0.17 13.47
N LEU A 195 -17.37 -0.42 14.78
CA LEU A 195 -17.79 -1.70 15.33
C LEU A 195 -19.32 -1.83 15.31
N PHE A 196 -20.03 -0.79 15.74
CA PHE A 196 -21.49 -0.81 15.82
C PHE A 196 -22.17 -0.55 14.47
N SER A 197 -21.46 -0.01 13.49
CA SER A 197 -21.92 0.08 12.09
C SER A 197 -21.60 -1.16 11.25
N ASP A 198 -20.96 -2.18 11.83
CA ASP A 198 -20.60 -3.41 11.12
C ASP A 198 -21.85 -4.29 10.91
N ALA A 199 -22.25 -4.49 9.65
CA ALA A 199 -23.41 -5.31 9.28
C ALA A 199 -23.26 -6.79 9.70
N ASP A 200 -22.02 -7.25 9.90
CA ASP A 200 -21.68 -8.63 10.25
C ASP A 200 -21.22 -8.77 11.71
N ILE A 201 -21.69 -7.90 12.60
CA ILE A 201 -21.28 -7.83 14.02
C ILE A 201 -21.41 -9.17 14.76
N PHE A 202 -22.33 -10.07 14.35
CA PHE A 202 -22.55 -11.38 14.98
C PHE A 202 -21.80 -12.56 14.32
N LYS A 203 -21.10 -12.38 13.19
CA LYS A 203 -20.38 -13.49 12.50
C LYS A 203 -19.01 -13.79 13.11
N LEU A 204 -18.75 -14.98 13.65
CA LEU A 204 -17.54 -15.26 14.44
C LEU A 204 -16.18 -15.12 13.69
N SER A 205 -16.15 -15.05 12.36
CA SER A 205 -14.94 -15.14 11.52
C SER A 205 -14.37 -13.80 11.00
N ASN A 206 -14.42 -12.71 11.76
CA ASN A 206 -13.87 -11.40 11.35
C ASN A 206 -12.71 -10.94 12.25
N VAL A 207 -11.47 -10.99 11.73
CA VAL A 207 -10.25 -10.60 12.46
C VAL A 207 -10.23 -9.10 12.79
N GLU A 208 -10.75 -8.26 11.90
CA GLU A 208 -10.75 -6.82 12.11
C GLU A 208 -11.79 -6.42 13.16
N ARG A 209 -12.97 -7.06 13.15
CA ARG A 209 -13.95 -6.90 14.24
C ARG A 209 -13.37 -7.38 15.58
N ASN A 210 -12.70 -8.52 15.62
CA ASN A 210 -12.10 -9.01 16.87
C ASN A 210 -11.07 -8.03 17.44
N ARG A 211 -10.31 -7.32 16.58
CA ARG A 211 -9.43 -6.22 17.00
C ARG A 211 -10.20 -4.99 17.49
N ARG A 212 -11.28 -4.62 16.80
CA ARG A 212 -12.15 -3.49 17.16
C ARG A 212 -12.92 -3.72 18.47
N ILE A 213 -13.23 -4.96 18.82
CA ILE A 213 -13.78 -5.35 20.12
C ILE A 213 -12.66 -5.36 21.17
N ALA A 214 -11.52 -5.98 20.86
CA ALA A 214 -10.41 -6.12 21.81
C ALA A 214 -9.82 -4.77 22.24
N ALA A 215 -9.75 -3.76 21.36
CA ALA A 215 -9.18 -2.46 21.68
C ALA A 215 -9.90 -1.74 22.85
N PRO A 216 -11.23 -1.51 22.79
CA PRO A 216 -12.02 -1.01 23.93
C PRO A 216 -11.93 -1.88 25.18
N THR A 217 -12.04 -3.20 25.04
CA THR A 217 -12.01 -4.13 26.20
C THR A 217 -10.67 -4.09 26.93
N LEU A 218 -9.56 -4.07 26.20
CA LEU A 218 -8.22 -4.01 26.78
C LEU A 218 -7.91 -2.63 27.39
N LEU A 219 -8.44 -1.55 26.81
CA LEU A 219 -8.35 -0.24 27.43
C LEU A 219 -9.13 -0.18 28.74
N LEU A 220 -10.35 -0.73 28.77
CA LEU A 220 -11.15 -0.81 29.98
C LEU A 220 -10.43 -1.62 31.07
N LEU A 221 -9.85 -2.76 30.69
CA LEU A 221 -9.03 -3.57 31.60
C LEU A 221 -7.85 -2.75 32.18
N GLY A 222 -7.13 -2.02 31.32
CA GLY A 222 -6.09 -1.10 31.75
C GLY A 222 -6.60 -0.02 32.69
N ALA A 223 -7.74 0.59 32.37
CA ALA A 223 -8.36 1.64 33.18
C ALA A 223 -8.73 1.13 34.58
N CYS A 224 -9.29 -0.08 34.68
CA CYS A 224 -9.55 -0.74 35.96
C CYS A 224 -8.26 -0.93 36.78
N LEU A 225 -7.17 -1.39 36.15
CA LEU A 225 -5.87 -1.53 36.83
C LEU A 225 -5.34 -0.18 37.34
N GLY A 226 -5.50 0.90 36.57
CA GLY A 226 -5.09 2.24 37.00
C GLY A 226 -5.98 2.82 38.10
N GLY A 227 -7.28 2.48 38.10
CA GLY A 227 -8.19 2.81 39.20
C GLY A 227 -7.82 2.08 40.49
N VAL A 228 -7.45 0.79 40.41
CA VAL A 228 -6.94 0.04 41.56
C VAL A 228 -5.71 0.73 42.14
N TRP A 229 -4.72 1.11 41.32
CA TRP A 229 -3.55 1.84 41.79
C TRP A 229 -3.91 3.20 42.42
N ALA A 230 -4.85 3.93 41.83
CA ALA A 230 -5.32 5.22 42.32
C ALA A 230 -5.93 5.14 43.73
N HIS A 231 -6.52 4.00 44.11
CA HIS A 231 -7.05 3.76 45.45
C HIS A 231 -6.05 3.15 46.44
N THR A 232 -4.81 2.85 46.02
CA THR A 232 -3.75 2.37 46.92
C THR A 232 -2.88 3.50 47.44
N GLY A 233 -2.19 3.29 48.57
CA GLY A 233 -1.22 4.25 49.12
C GLY A 233 -0.02 4.56 48.21
N VAL A 234 0.23 3.74 47.17
CA VAL A 234 1.30 3.94 46.18
C VAL A 234 0.86 4.89 45.05
N GLY A 235 -0.45 4.98 44.78
CA GLY A 235 -1.05 5.94 43.85
C GLY A 235 -0.45 5.92 42.44
N LEU A 236 -0.18 7.12 41.90
CA LEU A 236 0.30 7.32 40.52
C LEU A 236 1.67 6.70 40.24
N ALA A 237 2.56 6.69 41.24
CA ALA A 237 3.90 6.12 41.09
C ALA A 237 3.79 4.62 40.75
N GLY A 238 2.89 3.89 41.42
CA GLY A 238 2.65 2.47 41.18
C GLY A 238 2.11 2.20 39.77
N ALA A 239 1.19 3.05 39.29
CA ALA A 239 0.69 2.97 37.92
C ALA A 239 1.78 3.24 36.87
N LEU A 240 2.63 4.25 37.07
CA LEU A 240 3.74 4.60 36.17
C LEU A 240 4.82 3.51 36.13
N TRP A 241 5.21 2.94 37.28
CA TRP A 241 6.16 1.83 37.32
C TRP A 241 5.60 0.56 36.69
N THR A 242 4.31 0.27 36.90
CA THR A 242 3.63 -0.84 36.22
C THR A 242 3.59 -0.62 34.72
N ALA A 243 3.26 0.59 34.26
CA ALA A 243 3.27 0.95 32.85
C ALA A 243 4.67 0.81 32.22
N ALA A 244 5.72 1.25 32.93
CA ALA A 244 7.11 1.09 32.49
C ALA A 244 7.50 -0.38 32.34
N ALA A 245 7.13 -1.23 33.31
CA ALA A 245 7.40 -2.67 33.27
C ALA A 245 6.67 -3.34 32.10
N LEU A 246 5.38 -3.04 31.90
CA LEU A 246 4.60 -3.54 30.77
C LEU A 246 5.21 -3.07 29.43
N LYS A 247 5.65 -1.82 29.34
CA LYS A 247 6.33 -1.30 28.14
C LYS A 247 7.66 -2.01 27.89
N GLY A 248 8.41 -2.33 28.94
CA GLY A 248 9.62 -3.15 28.87
C GLY A 248 9.36 -4.55 28.32
N ILE A 249 8.25 -5.18 28.73
CA ILE A 249 7.81 -6.46 28.14
C ILE A 249 7.52 -6.30 26.65
N ALA A 250 6.89 -5.19 26.23
CA ALA A 250 6.64 -4.92 24.81
C ALA A 250 7.94 -4.75 24.00
N VAL A 251 8.98 -4.13 24.59
CA VAL A 251 10.32 -3.98 23.97
C VAL A 251 11.02 -5.34 23.83
N ILE A 252 10.93 -6.20 24.85
CA ILE A 252 11.61 -7.51 24.91
C ILE A 252 10.81 -8.59 24.17
N SER A 253 9.53 -8.34 23.90
CA SER A 253 8.58 -9.31 23.36
C SER A 253 9.16 -10.05 22.15
N PRO A 254 9.03 -11.39 22.08
CA PRO A 254 9.60 -12.22 21.01
C PRO A 254 9.21 -11.82 19.58
N GLN A 255 8.17 -11.01 19.39
CA GLN A 255 7.80 -10.41 18.10
C GLN A 255 8.97 -9.60 17.49
N PHE A 256 9.78 -8.98 18.35
CA PHE A 256 11.08 -8.40 18.02
C PHE A 256 12.22 -9.38 18.27
N LYS A 257 12.08 -10.67 18.02
CA LYS A 257 13.14 -11.70 18.11
C LYS A 257 13.09 -12.73 16.96
N TYR A 258 12.01 -12.78 16.16
CA TYR A 258 11.86 -13.79 15.12
C TYR A 258 12.23 -13.25 13.72
N HIS A 259 13.45 -13.54 13.27
CA HIS A 259 13.79 -13.55 11.84
C HIS A 259 14.81 -14.65 11.55
N LEU A 260 14.40 -15.92 11.71
CA LEU A 260 15.01 -17.10 11.06
C LEU A 260 14.23 -18.37 11.41
N LYS A 261 12.95 -18.31 11.08
CA LYS A 261 12.16 -19.45 10.66
C LYS A 261 10.98 -18.81 9.97
N MET A 262 10.94 -18.87 8.65
CA MET A 262 9.68 -19.04 7.92
C MET A 262 9.03 -20.31 8.51
N LEU A 263 8.51 -20.20 9.73
CA LEU A 263 7.46 -21.06 10.19
C LEU A 263 6.21 -20.41 9.64
N PRO A 264 5.40 -21.21 8.94
CA PRO A 264 4.35 -20.70 8.10
C PRO A 264 3.40 -19.87 8.98
N ASP A 265 2.91 -18.75 8.41
CA ASP A 265 1.88 -17.87 8.95
C ASP A 265 0.93 -18.63 9.88
N LYS A 266 0.51 -18.13 11.04
CA LYS A 266 -0.38 -18.93 11.93
C LYS A 266 -1.74 -19.24 11.25
N SER A 267 -2.01 -18.70 10.07
CA SER A 267 -3.03 -19.18 9.14
C SER A 267 -2.84 -20.62 8.65
N LEU A 268 -1.63 -21.15 8.77
CA LEU A 268 -1.10 -22.46 8.38
C LEU A 268 -0.83 -23.38 9.59
N ARG A 269 -1.32 -23.03 10.80
CA ARG A 269 -1.40 -23.99 11.93
C ARG A 269 -2.33 -25.18 11.64
N PHE A 270 -3.13 -25.05 10.59
CA PHE A 270 -3.99 -26.09 10.04
C PHE A 270 -3.56 -26.47 8.61
N ILE A 271 -2.26 -26.47 8.28
CA ILE A 271 -1.83 -27.16 7.06
C ILE A 271 -2.13 -28.65 7.29
N SER A 272 -3.03 -29.20 6.46
CA SER A 272 -3.27 -30.64 6.46
C SER A 272 -1.93 -31.39 6.28
N PRO A 273 -1.78 -32.62 6.80
CA PRO A 273 -0.56 -33.40 6.60
C PRO A 273 -0.13 -33.48 5.12
N ILE A 274 -1.10 -33.52 4.21
CA ILE A 274 -0.92 -33.55 2.75
C ILE A 274 -0.25 -32.25 2.25
N ALA A 275 -0.84 -31.09 2.54
CA ALA A 275 -0.29 -29.81 2.10
C ALA A 275 1.08 -29.53 2.74
N LYS A 276 1.32 -30.03 3.96
CA LYS A 276 2.61 -29.88 4.66
C LYS A 276 3.70 -30.73 4.01
N SER A 277 3.35 -31.92 3.52
CA SER A 277 4.24 -32.79 2.75
C SER A 277 4.73 -32.10 1.49
N LEU A 278 3.80 -31.52 0.69
CA LEU A 278 4.16 -30.76 -0.50
C LEU A 278 4.99 -29.52 -0.15
N PHE A 279 4.60 -28.75 0.87
CA PHE A 279 5.30 -27.53 1.26
C PHE A 279 6.79 -27.75 1.53
N ASN A 280 7.16 -28.93 2.08
CA ASN A 280 8.55 -29.30 2.34
C ASN A 280 9.34 -29.72 1.07
N LYS A 281 8.67 -29.97 -0.06
CA LYS A 281 9.28 -30.33 -1.35
C LYS A 281 9.42 -29.11 -2.27
N LYS A 282 9.93 -28.01 -1.71
CA LYS A 282 10.16 -26.76 -2.45
C LYS A 282 11.42 -26.86 -3.31
N ILE A 283 11.32 -26.49 -4.58
CA ILE A 283 12.45 -26.27 -5.49
C ILE A 283 12.93 -24.83 -5.31
N THR A 284 14.22 -24.66 -4.97
CA THR A 284 14.82 -23.36 -4.65
C THR A 284 15.79 -22.84 -5.70
N ASP A 285 16.12 -23.66 -6.69
CA ASP A 285 17.14 -23.36 -7.69
C ASP A 285 16.67 -23.74 -9.11
N LEU A 286 17.09 -22.93 -10.08
CA LEU A 286 16.67 -23.08 -11.47
C LEU A 286 17.22 -24.36 -12.11
N GLN A 287 18.41 -24.82 -11.68
CA GLN A 287 19.06 -26.02 -12.22
C GLN A 287 18.25 -27.29 -11.90
N THR A 288 17.81 -27.44 -10.65
CA THR A 288 16.93 -28.54 -10.25
C THR A 288 15.60 -28.48 -11.00
N LEU A 289 15.01 -27.29 -11.16
CA LEU A 289 13.76 -27.14 -11.93
C LEU A 289 13.96 -27.56 -13.39
N GLN A 290 15.02 -27.09 -14.05
CA GLN A 290 15.37 -27.42 -15.44
C GLN A 290 15.52 -28.93 -15.67
N ALA A 291 16.12 -29.66 -14.71
CA ALA A 291 16.28 -31.10 -14.79
C ALA A 291 14.95 -31.88 -14.74
N LEU A 292 13.90 -31.30 -14.12
CA LEU A 292 12.59 -31.94 -13.98
C LEU A 292 11.65 -31.66 -15.16
N LEU A 293 11.85 -30.55 -15.89
CA LEU A 293 10.96 -30.09 -16.97
C LEU A 293 10.58 -31.16 -18.01
N PRO A 294 11.49 -32.02 -18.52
CA PRO A 294 11.15 -32.95 -19.61
C PRO A 294 10.11 -34.00 -19.23
N ASN A 295 9.98 -34.31 -17.93
CA ASN A 295 9.15 -35.40 -17.42
C ASN A 295 7.97 -34.93 -16.57
N HIS A 296 7.87 -33.62 -16.29
CA HIS A 296 6.87 -33.07 -15.39
C HIS A 296 5.93 -32.10 -16.12
N THR A 297 4.66 -32.13 -15.72
CA THR A 297 3.68 -31.12 -16.09
C THR A 297 3.86 -29.89 -15.19
N LEU A 298 3.98 -28.70 -15.77
CA LEU A 298 4.08 -27.47 -15.02
C LEU A 298 2.69 -26.88 -14.81
N VAL A 299 2.37 -26.50 -13.58
CA VAL A 299 1.06 -25.96 -13.24
C VAL A 299 1.24 -24.66 -12.48
N ALA A 300 1.11 -23.53 -13.18
CA ALA A 300 1.06 -22.22 -12.54
C ALA A 300 -0.32 -21.98 -11.92
N PHE A 301 -0.34 -21.54 -10.67
CA PHE A 301 -1.54 -21.23 -9.92
C PHE A 301 -1.44 -19.82 -9.35
N ASP A 302 -2.52 -19.06 -9.50
CA ASP A 302 -2.61 -17.69 -9.05
C ASP A 302 -4.04 -17.38 -8.57
N THR A 303 -4.14 -16.52 -7.56
CA THR A 303 -5.40 -16.15 -6.92
C THR A 303 -5.58 -14.64 -6.86
N GLU A 304 -6.80 -14.16 -7.16
CA GLU A 304 -7.15 -12.75 -7.01
C GLU A 304 -8.06 -12.54 -5.79
N GLY A 305 -7.77 -11.49 -5.01
CA GLY A 305 -8.56 -11.10 -3.85
C GLY A 305 -9.67 -10.10 -4.18
N VAL A 306 -10.76 -10.12 -3.40
CA VAL A 306 -11.85 -9.14 -3.54
C VAL A 306 -11.32 -7.74 -3.17
N LYS A 307 -11.29 -6.85 -4.16
CA LYS A 307 -10.88 -5.45 -3.99
C LYS A 307 -12.06 -4.62 -3.50
N GLN A 308 -12.36 -4.65 -2.20
CA GLN A 308 -13.38 -3.76 -1.63
C GLN A 308 -12.85 -2.33 -1.65
N HIS A 309 -13.65 -1.40 -2.15
CA HIS A 309 -13.33 0.03 -2.14
C HIS A 309 -14.26 0.72 -1.16
N PHE A 310 -13.70 1.38 -0.16
CA PHE A 310 -14.44 2.21 0.79
C PHE A 310 -13.83 3.61 0.76
N GLU A 311 -14.63 4.64 0.48
CA GLU A 311 -14.20 6.04 0.36
C GLU A 311 -12.94 6.25 -0.52
N GLY A 312 -12.84 5.54 -1.64
CA GLY A 312 -11.70 5.66 -2.56
C GLY A 312 -10.38 5.06 -2.05
N ARG A 313 -10.40 4.34 -0.91
CA ARG A 313 -9.30 3.47 -0.46
C ARG A 313 -9.65 2.01 -0.71
N GLN A 314 -8.70 1.29 -1.31
CA GLN A 314 -8.79 -0.16 -1.49
C GLN A 314 -8.55 -0.84 -0.13
N ILE A 315 -9.59 -1.46 0.42
CA ILE A 315 -9.53 -2.32 1.61
C ILE A 315 -9.43 -3.75 1.09
N GLY A 316 -8.33 -4.44 1.39
CA GLY A 316 -8.15 -5.84 0.99
C GLY A 316 -9.10 -6.74 1.78
N SER A 317 -10.09 -7.33 1.13
CA SER A 317 -10.81 -8.48 1.69
C SER A 317 -9.88 -9.70 1.69
N GLN A 318 -10.03 -10.59 2.69
CA GLN A 318 -9.35 -11.89 2.70
C GLN A 318 -10.03 -12.92 1.79
N ASP A 319 -11.20 -12.58 1.23
CA ASP A 319 -11.95 -13.45 0.34
C ASP A 319 -11.38 -13.36 -1.07
N LEU A 320 -11.30 -14.50 -1.73
CA LEU A 320 -10.86 -14.60 -3.11
C LEU A 320 -12.01 -14.27 -4.04
N SER A 321 -11.75 -13.45 -5.06
CA SER A 321 -12.70 -13.19 -6.14
C SER A 321 -12.54 -14.19 -7.28
N GLU A 322 -11.32 -14.67 -7.53
CA GLU A 322 -11.01 -15.51 -8.69
C GLU A 322 -9.86 -16.48 -8.40
N LEU A 323 -9.89 -17.64 -9.05
CA LEU A 323 -8.78 -18.60 -9.12
C LEU A 323 -8.39 -18.78 -10.58
N GLY A 324 -7.10 -18.93 -10.81
CA GLY A 324 -6.56 -19.24 -12.12
C GLY A 324 -5.48 -20.29 -12.09
N VAL A 325 -5.56 -21.22 -13.04
CA VAL A 325 -4.51 -22.19 -13.30
C VAL A 325 -4.10 -22.11 -14.75
N ALA A 326 -2.81 -22.22 -15.02
CA ALA A 326 -2.25 -22.44 -16.34
C ALA A 326 -1.34 -23.67 -16.30
N VAL A 327 -1.51 -24.58 -17.25
CA VAL A 327 -0.84 -25.86 -17.32
C VAL A 327 -0.01 -25.92 -18.59
N PHE A 328 1.29 -26.18 -18.45
CA PHE A 328 2.13 -26.63 -19.55
C PHE A 328 2.33 -28.14 -19.44
N PRO A 329 1.79 -28.93 -20.39
CA PRO A 329 2.04 -30.37 -20.47
C PRO A 329 3.54 -30.68 -20.59
N PRO A 330 3.97 -31.92 -20.30
CA PRO A 330 5.35 -32.33 -20.51
C PRO A 330 5.64 -32.25 -22.01
N THR A 331 6.57 -31.37 -22.40
CA THR A 331 6.96 -31.22 -23.80
C THR A 331 8.31 -31.89 -24.02
N LYS A 332 8.43 -32.62 -25.14
CA LYS A 332 9.72 -33.19 -25.59
C LYS A 332 10.68 -32.11 -26.09
N THR A 333 10.16 -30.93 -26.39
CA THR A 333 10.90 -29.75 -26.84
C THR A 333 11.22 -28.86 -25.64
N PRO A 334 12.44 -28.30 -25.54
CA PRO A 334 12.76 -27.34 -24.49
C PRO A 334 11.81 -26.14 -24.55
N LEU A 335 11.50 -25.56 -23.38
CA LEU A 335 10.79 -24.28 -23.32
C LEU A 335 11.54 -23.24 -24.15
N TYR A 336 10.79 -22.40 -24.85
CA TYR A 336 11.33 -21.36 -25.71
C TYR A 336 10.81 -20.00 -25.24
N PHE A 337 11.57 -18.95 -25.55
CA PHE A 337 11.24 -17.59 -25.12
C PHE A 337 10.47 -16.85 -26.21
N ILE A 338 9.30 -16.32 -25.85
CA ILE A 338 8.53 -15.40 -26.68
C ILE A 338 8.47 -14.03 -25.98
N SER A 339 8.98 -13.00 -26.65
CA SER A 339 9.02 -11.63 -26.10
C SER A 339 7.69 -10.88 -26.23
N ASN A 340 6.75 -11.36 -27.03
CA ASN A 340 5.42 -10.78 -27.15
C ASN A 340 4.40 -11.64 -26.39
N LEU A 341 3.77 -11.09 -25.36
CA LEU A 341 2.81 -11.83 -24.55
C LEU A 341 1.58 -12.27 -25.37
N THR A 342 1.09 -11.48 -26.32
CA THR A 342 -0.02 -11.90 -27.20
C THR A 342 0.35 -13.12 -28.01
N GLN A 343 1.55 -13.13 -28.59
CA GLN A 343 2.07 -14.29 -29.32
C GLN A 343 2.26 -15.49 -28.38
N PHE A 344 2.71 -15.27 -27.14
CA PHE A 344 2.80 -16.34 -26.15
C PHE A 344 1.44 -16.99 -25.87
N TYR A 345 0.36 -16.21 -25.84
CA TYR A 345 -1.00 -16.74 -25.66
C TYR A 345 -1.49 -17.56 -26.87
N GLU A 346 -1.01 -17.25 -28.07
CA GLU A 346 -1.45 -17.88 -29.32
C GLU A 346 -0.62 -19.13 -29.68
N ASP A 347 0.71 -19.05 -29.51
CA ASP A 347 1.66 -20.03 -30.02
C ASP A 347 2.07 -21.08 -28.97
N SER A 348 1.84 -20.81 -27.69
CA SER A 348 2.24 -21.72 -26.62
C SER A 348 1.17 -22.78 -26.35
N ASP A 349 1.57 -24.05 -26.24
CA ASP A 349 0.68 -25.20 -25.97
C ASP A 349 0.27 -25.31 -24.49
N TYR A 350 -0.08 -24.19 -23.85
CA TYR A 350 -0.62 -24.23 -22.49
C TYR A 350 -2.14 -24.42 -22.51
N ARG A 351 -2.67 -24.91 -21.40
CA ARG A 351 -4.11 -24.91 -21.12
C ARG A 351 -4.37 -24.15 -19.84
N SER A 352 -5.35 -23.26 -19.83
CA SER A 352 -5.70 -22.49 -18.64
C SER A 352 -7.16 -22.65 -18.24
N LEU A 353 -7.42 -22.63 -16.94
CA LEU A 353 -8.76 -22.58 -16.37
C LEU A 353 -8.89 -21.33 -15.48
N HIS A 354 -10.00 -20.60 -15.67
CA HIS A 354 -10.36 -19.46 -14.86
C HIS A 354 -11.68 -19.72 -14.13
N LEU A 355 -11.72 -19.49 -12.82
CA LEU A 355 -12.91 -19.68 -11.99
C LEU A 355 -13.19 -18.42 -11.16
N GLY A 356 -14.33 -17.78 -11.41
CA GLY A 356 -14.84 -16.71 -10.56
C GLY A 356 -15.52 -17.28 -9.30
N LEU A 357 -15.26 -16.67 -8.15
CA LEU A 357 -15.76 -17.08 -6.83
C LEU A 357 -16.82 -16.12 -6.29
N MET A 358 -17.69 -15.62 -7.17
CA MET A 358 -18.66 -14.55 -6.85
C MET A 358 -19.77 -14.98 -5.87
N THR A 359 -19.94 -16.29 -5.63
CA THR A 359 -20.96 -16.87 -4.74
C THR A 359 -20.37 -17.98 -3.86
N GLU A 360 -20.99 -18.28 -2.72
CA GLU A 360 -20.58 -19.41 -1.86
C GLU A 360 -20.61 -20.74 -2.60
N LYS A 361 -21.62 -20.96 -3.47
CA LYS A 361 -21.72 -22.15 -4.31
C LYS A 361 -20.49 -22.27 -5.22
N THR A 362 -20.19 -21.24 -5.99
CA THR A 362 -19.00 -21.22 -6.87
C THR A 362 -17.68 -21.38 -6.09
N ALA A 363 -17.60 -20.85 -4.87
CA ALA A 363 -16.42 -21.00 -4.03
C ALA A 363 -16.22 -22.44 -3.53
N SER A 364 -17.31 -23.11 -3.15
CA SER A 364 -17.27 -24.52 -2.70
C SER A 364 -16.94 -25.50 -3.83
N GLU A 365 -17.44 -25.24 -5.06
CA GLU A 365 -17.21 -26.06 -6.24
C GLU A 365 -15.83 -25.82 -6.89
N ALA A 366 -15.15 -24.73 -6.56
CA ALA A 366 -13.91 -24.34 -7.23
C ALA A 366 -12.77 -25.36 -7.05
N GLY A 367 -12.61 -25.90 -5.84
CA GLY A 367 -11.61 -26.93 -5.55
C GLY A 367 -11.82 -28.21 -6.37
N PRO A 368 -13.01 -28.84 -6.31
CA PRO A 368 -13.33 -30.01 -7.14
C PRO A 368 -13.15 -29.76 -8.64
N ARG A 369 -13.57 -28.61 -9.16
CA ARG A 369 -13.42 -28.27 -10.60
C ARG A 369 -11.96 -28.11 -11.02
N LEU A 370 -11.10 -27.55 -10.16
CA LEU A 370 -9.67 -27.47 -10.41
C LEU A 370 -9.03 -28.86 -10.44
N ILE A 371 -9.39 -29.72 -9.50
CA ILE A 371 -8.89 -31.10 -9.43
C ILE A 371 -9.35 -31.89 -10.66
N ASP A 372 -10.61 -31.77 -11.05
CA ASP A 372 -11.17 -32.41 -12.26
C ASP A 372 -10.43 -31.95 -13.52
N PHE A 373 -10.22 -30.64 -13.68
CA PHE A 373 -9.45 -30.09 -14.80
C PHE A 373 -8.01 -30.63 -14.85
N LEU A 374 -7.34 -30.70 -13.69
CA LEU A 374 -5.97 -31.22 -13.61
C LEU A 374 -5.89 -32.74 -13.81
N SER A 375 -6.94 -33.49 -13.49
CA SER A 375 -6.98 -34.95 -13.67
C SER A 375 -6.84 -35.39 -15.13
N GLY A 376 -7.15 -34.50 -16.09
CA GLY A 376 -6.96 -34.74 -17.52
C GLY A 376 -5.49 -34.77 -17.98
N PHE A 377 -4.55 -34.34 -17.14
CA PHE A 377 -3.12 -34.30 -17.46
C PHE A 377 -2.39 -35.47 -16.79
N LYS A 378 -1.49 -36.13 -17.53
CA LYS A 378 -0.73 -37.29 -17.05
C LYS A 378 0.68 -36.90 -16.63
N GLY A 379 1.22 -37.62 -15.64
CA GLY A 379 2.59 -37.47 -15.16
C GLY A 379 2.70 -36.67 -13.87
N ASP A 380 3.93 -36.55 -13.37
CA ASP A 380 4.22 -35.81 -12.14
C ASP A 380 4.04 -34.31 -12.37
N MET A 381 3.36 -33.62 -11.45
CA MET A 381 3.06 -32.20 -11.58
C MET A 381 3.89 -31.34 -10.63
N ILE A 382 4.36 -30.20 -11.12
CA ILE A 382 5.06 -29.19 -10.33
C ILE A 382 4.15 -27.97 -10.17
N LEU A 383 3.85 -27.61 -8.92
CA LEU A 383 3.09 -26.40 -8.61
C LEU A 383 3.99 -25.17 -8.73
N LEU A 384 3.63 -24.24 -9.59
CA LEU A 384 4.33 -22.98 -9.79
C LEU A 384 3.46 -21.82 -9.32
N GLY A 385 4.09 -20.75 -8.89
CA GLY A 385 3.43 -19.48 -8.67
C GLY A 385 4.44 -18.38 -8.46
N PHE A 386 3.96 -17.19 -8.14
CA PHE A 386 4.79 -16.00 -7.99
C PHE A 386 4.41 -15.28 -6.72
N ASN A 387 5.28 -15.29 -5.70
CA ASN A 387 4.96 -14.81 -4.36
C ASN A 387 3.74 -15.55 -3.75
N MET A 388 3.86 -16.87 -3.63
CA MET A 388 2.75 -17.83 -3.45
C MET A 388 2.01 -17.80 -2.08
N HIS A 389 2.09 -16.69 -1.33
CA HIS A 389 1.54 -16.62 0.02
C HIS A 389 0.02 -16.76 0.06
N GLN A 390 -0.69 -16.20 -0.92
CA GLN A 390 -2.15 -16.23 -0.97
C GLN A 390 -2.67 -17.60 -1.43
N GLU A 391 -1.99 -18.18 -2.40
CA GLU A 391 -2.21 -19.51 -2.96
C GLU A 391 -2.06 -20.57 -1.86
N TRP A 392 -0.95 -20.53 -1.11
CA TRP A 392 -0.72 -21.47 -0.01
C TRP A 392 -1.75 -21.35 1.11
N ARG A 393 -2.26 -20.13 1.35
CA ARG A 393 -3.35 -19.91 2.32
C ARG A 393 -4.63 -20.59 1.86
N TRP A 394 -4.98 -20.47 0.57
CA TRP A 394 -6.15 -21.12 -0.01
C TRP A 394 -6.01 -22.64 -0.03
N ILE A 395 -4.89 -23.18 -0.51
CA ILE A 395 -4.60 -24.62 -0.55
C ILE A 395 -4.74 -25.21 0.86
N SER A 396 -4.17 -24.55 1.86
CA SER A 396 -4.13 -25.13 3.21
C SER A 396 -5.46 -25.06 3.94
N ARG A 397 -6.31 -24.08 3.64
CA ARG A 397 -7.57 -23.85 4.37
C ARG A 397 -8.81 -24.32 3.63
N THR A 398 -8.81 -24.22 2.31
CA THR A 398 -10.00 -24.39 1.48
C THR A 398 -9.94 -25.70 0.69
N CYS A 399 -8.80 -26.03 0.08
CA CYS A 399 -8.68 -27.23 -0.73
C CYS A 399 -7.33 -27.97 -0.52
N PRO A 400 -7.14 -28.67 0.62
CA PRO A 400 -5.87 -29.34 0.88
C PRO A 400 -5.63 -30.56 -0.03
N SER A 401 -6.68 -31.12 -0.62
CA SER A 401 -6.60 -32.18 -1.64
C SER A 401 -5.94 -31.70 -2.93
N PHE A 402 -6.01 -30.41 -3.25
CA PHE A 402 -5.29 -29.83 -4.38
C PHE A 402 -3.78 -30.04 -4.27
N ALA A 403 -3.22 -29.94 -3.06
CA ALA A 403 -1.79 -30.19 -2.82
C ALA A 403 -1.37 -31.64 -3.10
N ALA A 404 -2.31 -32.61 -3.08
CA ALA A 404 -1.99 -34.02 -3.33
C ALA A 404 -1.62 -34.29 -4.80
N LEU A 405 -1.97 -33.38 -5.72
CA LEU A 405 -1.71 -33.54 -7.15
C LEU A 405 -0.24 -33.27 -7.53
N PHE A 406 0.52 -32.62 -6.66
CA PHE A 406 1.85 -32.12 -6.98
C PHE A 406 2.94 -32.94 -6.28
N THR A 407 4.03 -33.19 -7.00
CA THR A 407 5.22 -33.84 -6.44
C THR A 407 6.15 -32.85 -5.77
N SER A 408 6.19 -31.62 -6.27
CA SER A 408 7.04 -30.53 -5.80
C SER A 408 6.42 -29.17 -6.15
N TRP A 409 6.97 -28.09 -5.60
CA TRP A 409 6.51 -26.73 -5.93
C TRP A 409 7.67 -25.74 -6.02
N CYS A 410 7.47 -24.64 -6.75
CA CYS A 410 8.47 -23.59 -6.92
C CYS A 410 7.83 -22.20 -6.90
N ASP A 411 8.44 -21.28 -6.15
CA ASP A 411 8.12 -19.85 -6.25
C ASP A 411 9.06 -19.19 -7.26
N VAL A 412 8.53 -18.86 -8.44
CA VAL A 412 9.31 -18.31 -9.55
C VAL A 412 9.94 -16.96 -9.18
N GLN A 413 9.35 -16.21 -8.24
CA GLN A 413 9.94 -14.95 -7.76
C GLN A 413 11.29 -15.18 -7.05
N GLU A 414 11.44 -16.29 -6.33
CA GLU A 414 12.68 -16.61 -5.61
C GLU A 414 13.81 -17.08 -6.55
N LEU A 415 13.47 -17.50 -7.77
CA LEU A 415 14.45 -17.83 -8.81
C LEU A 415 15.06 -16.59 -9.50
N LEU A 416 14.71 -15.38 -9.04
CA LEU A 416 15.19 -14.10 -9.60
C LEU A 416 16.20 -13.37 -8.69
N PRO A 417 17.36 -13.96 -8.34
CA PRO A 417 18.29 -13.34 -7.39
C PRO A 417 18.94 -12.05 -7.93
N GLN A 418 18.92 -11.82 -9.26
CA GLN A 418 19.62 -10.71 -9.92
C GLN A 418 18.93 -9.34 -9.80
N LEU A 419 17.66 -9.26 -9.36
CA LEU A 419 16.88 -8.01 -9.28
C LEU A 419 16.90 -7.32 -7.90
N GLY A 420 17.70 -7.80 -6.95
CA GLY A 420 17.71 -7.25 -5.59
C GLY A 420 16.39 -7.47 -4.86
N SER A 421 15.66 -6.40 -4.52
CA SER A 421 14.35 -6.49 -3.83
C SER A 421 13.37 -7.36 -4.65
N PRO A 422 12.57 -8.24 -4.03
CA PRO A 422 11.68 -9.16 -4.75
C PRO A 422 10.77 -8.38 -5.73
N PRO A 423 10.96 -8.55 -7.04
CA PRO A 423 10.24 -7.78 -8.06
C PRO A 423 8.81 -8.28 -8.18
N GLY A 424 7.84 -7.39 -8.42
CA GLY A 424 6.49 -7.82 -8.79
C GLY A 424 6.46 -8.39 -10.21
N LEU A 425 5.50 -9.28 -10.50
CA LEU A 425 5.38 -9.99 -11.78
C LEU A 425 5.45 -9.04 -13.00
N ALA A 426 4.71 -7.93 -12.97
CA ALA A 426 4.73 -6.94 -14.05
C ALA A 426 6.11 -6.29 -14.25
N LYS A 427 6.86 -6.05 -13.16
CA LYS A 427 8.23 -5.52 -13.26
C LYS A 427 9.18 -6.56 -13.82
N THR A 428 9.01 -7.82 -13.44
CA THR A 428 9.81 -8.94 -13.97
C THR A 428 9.61 -9.10 -15.47
N LEU A 429 8.35 -9.12 -15.94
CA LEU A 429 8.04 -9.19 -17.38
C LEU A 429 8.72 -8.06 -18.15
N LYS A 430 8.62 -6.82 -17.63
CA LYS A 430 9.29 -5.65 -18.22
C LYS A 430 10.81 -5.79 -18.24
N ALA A 431 11.42 -6.22 -17.14
CA ALA A 431 12.86 -6.39 -17.01
C ALA A 431 13.43 -7.49 -17.92
N MET A 432 12.61 -8.47 -18.28
CA MET A 432 12.92 -9.52 -19.26
C MET A 432 12.63 -9.12 -20.72
N GLY A 433 12.10 -7.92 -20.95
CA GLY A 433 11.71 -7.48 -22.30
C GLY A 433 10.54 -8.27 -22.88
N ILE A 434 9.62 -8.76 -22.04
CA ILE A 434 8.35 -9.34 -22.49
C ILE A 434 7.33 -8.21 -22.58
N TRP A 435 6.82 -7.90 -23.78
CA TRP A 435 5.91 -6.79 -24.10
C TRP A 435 4.46 -7.24 -24.30
N GLY A 436 3.51 -6.29 -24.40
CA GLY A 436 2.09 -6.59 -24.67
C GLY A 436 1.21 -6.86 -23.45
N TRP A 437 1.75 -6.75 -22.23
CA TRP A 437 1.03 -7.02 -20.98
C TRP A 437 -0.07 -6.00 -20.63
N THR A 438 -0.13 -4.84 -21.32
CA THR A 438 -1.11 -3.76 -21.08
C THR A 438 -2.34 -3.80 -21.98
N SER A 439 -2.44 -4.79 -22.89
CA SER A 439 -3.57 -4.85 -23.82
C SER A 439 -4.90 -5.09 -23.08
N ILE A 440 -5.96 -4.37 -23.46
CA ILE A 440 -7.30 -4.41 -22.83
C ILE A 440 -7.94 -5.80 -22.92
N HIS A 441 -7.51 -6.64 -23.86
CA HIS A 441 -7.97 -8.03 -24.02
C HIS A 441 -7.24 -9.03 -23.09
N LEU A 442 -6.15 -8.60 -22.42
CA LEU A 442 -5.33 -9.39 -21.49
C LEU A 442 -5.47 -8.84 -20.06
N ARG A 443 -6.70 -8.58 -19.60
CA ARG A 443 -6.96 -8.02 -18.26
C ARG A 443 -6.36 -8.88 -17.15
N HIS A 444 -5.97 -8.22 -16.06
CA HIS A 444 -5.62 -8.86 -14.78
C HIS A 444 -6.73 -9.80 -14.33
N GLY A 445 -6.35 -11.03 -14.04
CA GLY A 445 -7.22 -12.11 -13.61
C GLY A 445 -6.36 -13.33 -13.36
N GLY A 446 -6.70 -14.15 -12.37
CA GLY A 446 -5.77 -15.18 -11.88
C GLY A 446 -5.24 -16.11 -12.97
N ALA A 447 -6.04 -16.44 -13.99
CA ALA A 447 -5.57 -17.33 -15.06
C ALA A 447 -4.56 -16.64 -15.98
N ALA A 448 -4.74 -15.35 -16.27
CA ALA A 448 -3.81 -14.58 -17.07
C ALA A 448 -2.49 -14.37 -16.33
N ASP A 449 -2.54 -14.13 -15.03
CA ASP A 449 -1.33 -13.99 -14.21
C ASP A 449 -0.61 -15.34 -14.04
N ALA A 450 -1.32 -16.46 -13.92
CA ALA A 450 -0.72 -17.80 -14.00
C ALA A 450 0.01 -18.05 -15.34
N VAL A 451 -0.57 -17.66 -16.48
CA VAL A 451 0.11 -17.75 -17.80
C VAL A 451 1.37 -16.88 -17.85
N ARG A 452 1.33 -15.67 -17.28
CA ARG A 452 2.50 -14.79 -17.18
C ARG A 452 3.62 -15.37 -16.32
N VAL A 453 3.29 -16.13 -15.27
CA VAL A 453 4.29 -16.88 -14.49
C VAL A 453 5.00 -17.91 -15.37
N LEU A 454 4.26 -18.62 -16.23
CA LEU A 454 4.86 -19.57 -17.18
C LEU A 454 5.75 -18.86 -18.23
N ALA A 455 5.35 -17.68 -18.69
CA ALA A 455 6.16 -16.87 -19.62
C ALA A 455 7.48 -16.41 -18.97
N VAL A 456 7.44 -15.94 -17.72
CA VAL A 456 8.64 -15.60 -16.95
C VAL A 456 9.53 -16.82 -16.77
N LEU A 457 8.96 -17.97 -16.39
CA LEU A 457 9.73 -19.19 -16.23
C LEU A 457 10.41 -19.62 -17.55
N SER A 458 9.70 -19.53 -18.67
CA SER A 458 10.24 -19.87 -20.00
C SER A 458 11.44 -18.98 -20.34
N GLY A 459 11.37 -17.69 -20.07
CA GLY A 459 12.50 -16.78 -20.25
C GLY A 459 13.67 -17.07 -19.31
N LEU A 460 13.42 -17.46 -18.05
CA LEU A 460 14.48 -17.87 -17.12
C LEU A 460 15.20 -19.13 -17.58
N VAL A 461 14.44 -20.13 -18.01
CA VAL A 461 14.98 -21.39 -18.53
C VAL A 461 15.81 -21.15 -19.80
N CYS A 462 15.43 -20.19 -20.64
CA CYS A 462 16.18 -19.77 -21.82
C CYS A 462 17.38 -18.85 -21.52
N GLY A 463 17.62 -18.48 -20.25
CA GLY A 463 18.74 -17.60 -19.88
C GLY A 463 18.58 -16.14 -20.33
N VAL A 464 17.34 -15.65 -20.46
CA VAL A 464 17.07 -14.26 -20.87
C VAL A 464 17.65 -13.29 -19.83
N PRO A 465 18.47 -12.31 -20.23
CA PRO A 465 19.08 -11.37 -19.31
C PRO A 465 18.03 -10.43 -18.72
N ILE A 466 18.09 -10.24 -17.40
CA ILE A 466 17.17 -9.37 -16.67
C ILE A 466 17.83 -8.00 -16.49
N ARG A 467 17.27 -6.96 -17.11
CA ARG A 467 17.83 -5.60 -17.06
C ARG A 467 17.14 -4.78 -15.95
N GLU A 468 17.91 -4.22 -15.02
CA GLU A 468 17.40 -3.21 -14.09
C GLU A 468 16.93 -1.98 -14.87
N ASP A 469 15.82 -1.38 -14.43
CA ASP A 469 15.02 -0.33 -15.09
C ASP A 469 15.78 1.02 -15.21
N ARG A 470 16.97 1.02 -15.80
CA ARG A 470 17.69 2.18 -16.29
C ARG A 470 17.62 2.11 -17.82
N GLU A 471 16.99 3.11 -18.42
CA GLU A 471 17.06 3.42 -19.87
C GLU A 471 16.06 2.81 -20.85
N HIS A 472 14.92 2.27 -20.40
CA HIS A 472 13.74 2.15 -21.28
C HIS A 472 12.56 2.97 -20.74
N LYS A 473 12.73 4.31 -20.75
CA LYS A 473 11.62 5.19 -21.09
C LYS A 473 11.39 4.98 -22.59
N GLU A 474 10.56 4.03 -22.96
CA GLU A 474 9.84 4.16 -24.22
C GLU A 474 9.27 5.58 -24.25
N ASP A 475 9.53 6.32 -25.33
CA ASP A 475 8.80 7.55 -25.62
C ASP A 475 7.34 7.17 -25.88
N ASN A 476 6.61 6.88 -24.80
CA ASN A 476 5.21 6.50 -24.87
C ASN A 476 4.43 7.72 -25.37
N VAL A 477 4.09 7.67 -26.66
CA VAL A 477 3.14 8.55 -27.32
C VAL A 477 1.77 8.23 -26.71
N SER A 478 1.18 9.20 -26.03
CA SER A 478 -0.12 9.05 -25.37
C SER A 478 -1.23 9.02 -26.43
N LYS A 479 -2.12 8.03 -26.37
CA LYS A 479 -3.12 7.78 -27.42
C LYS A 479 -4.52 8.03 -26.86
N TYR A 480 -5.31 8.89 -27.51
CA TYR A 480 -6.60 9.35 -27.00
C TYR A 480 -7.75 9.09 -27.99
N CYS A 481 -8.80 8.40 -27.55
CA CYS A 481 -10.06 8.31 -28.31
C CYS A 481 -10.98 9.53 -28.11
N HIS A 482 -10.80 10.24 -26.99
CA HIS A 482 -11.49 11.47 -26.65
C HIS A 482 -10.48 12.53 -26.24
N LEU A 483 -10.72 13.76 -26.66
CA LEU A 483 -9.83 14.88 -26.33
C LEU A 483 -9.94 15.22 -24.84
N PRO A 484 -8.81 15.48 -24.15
CA PRO A 484 -8.82 15.89 -22.75
C PRO A 484 -9.60 17.22 -22.56
N LYS A 485 -10.42 17.31 -21.50
CA LYS A 485 -11.18 18.54 -21.17
C LYS A 485 -10.22 19.71 -20.87
N ARG A 486 -10.49 20.88 -21.46
CA ARG A 486 -9.61 22.08 -21.46
C ARG A 486 -9.34 22.71 -20.08
N GLU A 487 -10.12 22.40 -19.04
CA GLU A 487 -10.14 23.19 -17.78
C GLU A 487 -9.55 22.50 -16.54
N SER A 488 -9.05 21.26 -16.60
CA SER A 488 -8.56 20.57 -15.39
C SER A 488 -7.07 20.77 -15.07
N VAL A 489 -6.36 21.64 -15.78
CA VAL A 489 -4.98 22.01 -15.42
C VAL A 489 -5.00 23.31 -14.62
N ARG A 490 -5.41 23.25 -13.34
CA ARG A 490 -4.95 24.24 -12.36
C ARG A 490 -3.41 24.20 -12.38
N GLU A 491 -2.82 25.36 -12.62
CA GLU A 491 -1.38 25.54 -12.81
C GLU A 491 -0.62 25.18 -11.52
N ALA A 492 -0.19 23.91 -11.41
CA ALA A 492 0.81 23.51 -10.43
C ALA A 492 2.21 23.86 -10.99
N PRO A 493 3.07 24.55 -10.21
CA PRO A 493 4.40 24.94 -10.69
C PRO A 493 5.24 23.70 -11.00
N GLY A 494 5.78 23.62 -12.22
CA GLY A 494 6.74 22.58 -12.64
C GLY A 494 6.23 21.52 -13.63
N LYS A 495 5.01 21.61 -14.18
CA LYS A 495 4.58 20.72 -15.30
C LYS A 495 5.03 21.27 -16.66
N VAL A 496 5.78 20.46 -17.42
CA VAL A 496 6.18 20.72 -18.81
C VAL A 496 4.93 20.91 -19.68
N ARG A 497 4.80 22.05 -20.36
CA ARG A 497 3.73 22.30 -21.33
C ARG A 497 4.05 21.57 -22.63
N PHE A 498 3.06 20.87 -23.20
CA PHE A 498 3.15 20.28 -24.54
C PHE A 498 2.55 21.25 -25.56
N HIS A 499 3.11 21.26 -26.76
CA HIS A 499 2.64 22.08 -27.88
C HIS A 499 1.68 21.26 -28.74
N THR A 500 0.50 21.79 -29.05
CA THR A 500 -0.59 21.00 -29.69
C THR A 500 -1.08 21.61 -31.00
N CYS A 501 -1.44 20.77 -31.96
CA CYS A 501 -2.13 21.16 -33.18
C CYS A 501 -3.36 20.28 -33.45
N ARG A 502 -4.23 20.78 -34.33
CA ARG A 502 -5.33 20.05 -34.93
C ARG A 502 -5.07 19.85 -36.41
N ILE A 503 -5.41 18.66 -36.90
CA ILE A 503 -5.39 18.33 -38.32
C ILE A 503 -6.84 18.19 -38.77
N SER A 504 -7.24 18.88 -39.82
CA SER A 504 -8.58 18.82 -40.41
C SER A 504 -8.48 18.71 -41.93
N ALA A 505 -9.54 18.26 -42.60
CA ALA A 505 -9.56 18.29 -44.06
C ALA A 505 -9.63 19.74 -44.57
N ALA A 506 -8.86 20.08 -45.60
CA ALA A 506 -8.71 21.44 -46.11
C ALA A 506 -9.99 21.97 -46.79
N ASP A 507 -10.82 21.06 -47.30
CA ASP A 507 -12.16 21.28 -47.87
C ASP A 507 -13.26 21.43 -46.79
N GLY A 508 -12.91 21.27 -45.51
CA GLY A 508 -13.86 21.29 -44.39
C GLY A 508 -14.64 19.98 -44.19
N GLY A 509 -14.30 18.93 -44.96
CA GLY A 509 -14.86 17.60 -44.87
C GLY A 509 -14.40 16.81 -43.64
N LYS A 510 -14.71 15.51 -43.63
CA LYS A 510 -14.25 14.59 -42.57
C LYS A 510 -12.96 13.90 -43.01
N LEU A 511 -12.07 13.65 -42.07
CA LEU A 511 -10.82 12.94 -42.33
C LEU A 511 -11.05 11.42 -42.47
N PRO A 512 -10.20 10.74 -43.25
CA PRO A 512 -10.22 9.28 -43.39
C PRO A 512 -10.21 8.55 -42.05
N LEU A 513 -10.71 7.31 -42.07
CA LEU A 513 -10.87 6.52 -40.86
C LEU A 513 -9.50 6.09 -40.32
N GLN A 514 -9.18 6.49 -39.10
CA GLN A 514 -7.92 6.14 -38.45
C GLN A 514 -8.10 5.72 -37.00
N THR A 515 -7.14 4.95 -36.49
CA THR A 515 -7.08 4.60 -35.05
C THR A 515 -6.00 5.45 -34.36
N PRO A 516 -6.06 5.65 -33.04
CA PRO A 516 -4.97 6.32 -32.31
C PRO A 516 -3.63 5.59 -32.44
N ASN A 517 -3.63 4.26 -32.64
CA ASN A 517 -2.44 3.49 -32.94
C ASN A 517 -1.91 3.77 -34.35
N GLY A 518 -2.79 3.85 -35.35
CA GLY A 518 -2.44 4.20 -36.72
C GLY A 518 -1.83 5.60 -36.82
N LEU A 519 -2.42 6.60 -36.16
CA LEU A 519 -1.84 7.95 -36.10
C LEU A 519 -0.49 7.99 -35.36
N ALA A 520 -0.35 7.22 -34.28
CA ALA A 520 0.93 7.14 -33.57
C ALA A 520 2.03 6.54 -34.45
N GLY A 521 1.71 5.51 -35.23
CA GLY A 521 2.64 4.92 -36.20
C GLY A 521 2.97 5.86 -37.35
N MET A 522 1.95 6.52 -37.92
CA MET A 522 2.09 7.49 -39.02
C MET A 522 3.04 8.64 -38.66
N PHE A 523 2.99 9.11 -37.41
CA PHE A 523 3.79 10.26 -36.96
C PHE A 523 5.00 9.87 -36.10
N ALA A 524 5.32 8.58 -35.97
CA ALA A 524 6.41 8.11 -35.10
C ALA A 524 7.78 8.68 -35.47
N ALA A 525 7.99 9.02 -36.76
CA ALA A 525 9.24 9.57 -37.27
C ALA A 525 9.51 11.02 -36.83
N TYR A 526 8.50 11.75 -36.33
CA TYR A 526 8.67 13.14 -35.94
C TYR A 526 9.20 13.26 -34.50
N GLU A 527 10.35 13.91 -34.37
CA GLU A 527 11.03 14.06 -33.09
C GLU A 527 10.18 14.83 -32.08
N GLY A 528 10.12 14.32 -30.85
CA GLY A 528 9.38 14.96 -29.75
C GLY A 528 7.87 14.72 -29.79
N LEU A 529 7.35 13.82 -30.64
CA LEU A 529 5.95 13.39 -30.61
C LEU A 529 5.59 12.86 -29.21
N LYS A 530 4.51 13.37 -28.61
CA LYS A 530 4.11 13.02 -27.25
C LYS A 530 2.71 12.46 -27.12
N GLY A 531 1.82 12.76 -28.05
CA GLY A 531 0.49 12.18 -28.04
C GLY A 531 -0.32 12.46 -29.28
N VAL A 532 -1.22 11.54 -29.59
CA VAL A 532 -2.15 11.59 -30.73
C VAL A 532 -3.57 11.29 -30.26
N GLY A 533 -4.57 11.86 -30.91
CA GLY A 533 -5.95 11.60 -30.56
C GLY A 533 -6.96 11.88 -31.66
N LEU A 534 -8.13 11.28 -31.49
CA LEU A 534 -9.28 11.43 -32.39
C LEU A 534 -10.40 12.20 -31.69
N ASN A 535 -11.11 13.05 -32.41
CA ASN A 535 -12.35 13.65 -31.92
C ASN A 535 -13.55 12.72 -32.17
N SER A 536 -13.57 11.54 -31.53
CA SER A 536 -14.70 10.61 -31.57
C SER A 536 -15.64 10.82 -30.38
N ARG A 537 -16.96 10.62 -30.58
CA ARG A 537 -17.96 10.62 -29.50
C ARG A 537 -18.14 9.25 -28.83
N THR A 538 -17.62 8.16 -29.42
CA THR A 538 -17.83 6.78 -28.92
C THR A 538 -16.49 6.07 -28.66
N PRO A 539 -16.28 5.42 -27.49
CA PRO A 539 -14.96 4.92 -27.07
C PRO A 539 -14.50 3.64 -27.77
N THR A 540 -15.40 2.85 -28.35
CA THR A 540 -15.14 1.43 -28.60
C THR A 540 -14.97 0.99 -30.05
N LEU A 541 -15.28 1.78 -31.08
CA LEU A 541 -14.96 1.39 -32.46
C LEU A 541 -14.90 2.62 -33.38
N ALA A 542 -13.77 2.84 -34.06
CA ALA A 542 -13.66 3.78 -35.16
C ALA A 542 -14.46 3.23 -36.36
N ARG A 543 -15.76 3.53 -36.42
CA ARG A 543 -16.63 3.18 -37.56
C ARG A 543 -17.10 4.40 -38.37
N ALA A 544 -16.66 5.60 -38.00
CA ALA A 544 -17.08 6.83 -38.68
C ALA A 544 -15.90 7.81 -38.85
N PRO A 545 -15.78 8.47 -40.02
CA PRO A 545 -14.85 9.57 -40.26
C PRO A 545 -14.98 10.68 -39.19
N VAL A 546 -13.85 11.25 -38.75
CA VAL A 546 -13.80 12.28 -37.71
C VAL A 546 -13.52 13.66 -38.28
N LYS A 547 -13.97 14.72 -37.59
CA LYS A 547 -13.80 16.11 -38.08
C LYS A 547 -12.36 16.63 -37.98
N TYR A 548 -11.61 16.18 -36.99
CA TYR A 548 -10.19 16.53 -36.84
C TYR A 548 -9.43 15.50 -36.00
N TRP A 549 -8.13 15.37 -36.27
CA TRP A 549 -7.15 14.68 -35.43
C TRP A 549 -6.44 15.70 -34.54
N TRP A 550 -5.90 15.25 -33.40
CA TRP A 550 -5.13 16.05 -32.46
C TRP A 550 -3.76 15.45 -32.25
N VAL A 551 -2.72 16.29 -32.26
CA VAL A 551 -1.32 15.86 -32.08
C VAL A 551 -0.63 16.80 -31.09
N SER A 552 0.29 16.26 -30.29
CA SER A 552 1.06 17.01 -29.30
C SER A 552 2.55 16.68 -29.34
N PHE A 553 3.38 17.70 -29.15
CA PHE A 553 4.84 17.64 -29.18
C PHE A 553 5.46 18.22 -27.91
N ARG A 554 6.66 17.74 -27.56
CA ARG A 554 7.45 18.22 -26.42
C ARG A 554 8.04 19.61 -26.64
N THR A 555 8.46 19.90 -27.87
CA THR A 555 9.11 21.15 -28.24
C THR A 555 8.25 21.92 -29.24
N ARG A 556 8.37 23.24 -29.22
CA ARG A 556 7.72 24.10 -30.22
C ARG A 556 8.30 23.87 -31.62
N GLU A 557 9.61 23.67 -31.68
CA GLU A 557 10.34 23.39 -32.92
C GLU A 557 9.86 22.10 -33.60
N GLY A 558 9.66 21.01 -32.83
CA GLY A 558 9.10 19.76 -33.37
C GLY A 558 7.68 19.94 -33.93
N LEU A 559 6.85 20.77 -33.28
CA LEU A 559 5.51 21.09 -33.77
C LEU A 559 5.55 21.93 -35.07
N GLU A 560 6.45 22.90 -35.15
CA GLU A 560 6.59 23.78 -36.32
C GLU A 560 7.16 23.04 -37.54
N ASN A 561 8.12 22.13 -37.32
CA ASN A 561 8.62 21.23 -38.35
C ASN A 561 7.51 20.28 -38.83
N PHE A 562 6.77 19.68 -37.90
CA PHE A 562 5.60 18.85 -38.24
C PHE A 562 4.56 19.59 -39.07
N LYS A 563 4.22 20.83 -38.70
CA LYS A 563 3.28 21.65 -39.50
C LYS A 563 3.82 21.90 -40.89
N ARG A 564 5.11 22.23 -41.04
CA ARG A 564 5.71 22.52 -42.36
C ARG A 564 5.60 21.35 -43.32
N GLU A 565 5.74 20.12 -42.81
CA GLU A 565 5.74 18.91 -43.63
C GLU A 565 4.34 18.33 -43.87
N VAL A 566 3.43 18.45 -42.90
CA VAL A 566 2.10 17.82 -42.96
C VAL A 566 1.01 18.76 -43.48
N ASP A 567 1.14 20.08 -43.29
CA ASP A 567 0.16 21.06 -43.78
C ASP A 567 0.17 21.14 -45.31
N GLY A 568 -0.96 20.85 -45.94
CA GLY A 568 -1.09 20.77 -47.40
C GLY A 568 -0.76 19.41 -48.01
N SER A 569 -0.33 18.42 -47.20
CA SER A 569 -0.11 17.05 -47.67
C SER A 569 -1.43 16.34 -47.99
N VAL A 570 -1.40 15.37 -48.91
CA VAL A 570 -2.57 14.57 -49.29
C VAL A 570 -2.49 13.20 -48.64
N TYR A 571 -3.56 12.79 -47.95
CA TYR A 571 -3.68 11.48 -47.33
C TYR A 571 -5.05 10.87 -47.67
N GLU A 572 -5.06 9.71 -48.35
CA GLU A 572 -6.27 8.98 -48.76
C GLU A 572 -7.37 9.92 -49.30
N ASP A 573 -7.01 10.71 -50.33
CA ASP A 573 -7.85 11.68 -51.04
C ASP A 573 -8.27 12.93 -50.26
N ALA A 574 -7.85 13.10 -49.01
CA ALA A 574 -8.05 14.32 -48.22
C ALA A 574 -6.77 15.17 -48.17
N THR A 575 -6.86 16.45 -48.55
CA THR A 575 -5.77 17.41 -48.28
C THR A 575 -5.82 17.82 -46.81
N LEU A 576 -4.72 17.63 -46.09
CA LEU A 576 -4.61 17.90 -44.66
C LEU A 576 -4.32 19.38 -44.40
N ARG A 577 -5.01 19.97 -43.41
CA ARG A 577 -4.76 21.32 -42.90
C ARG A 577 -4.38 21.26 -41.42
N VAL A 578 -3.21 21.80 -41.07
CA VAL A 578 -2.67 21.78 -39.70
C VAL A 578 -2.83 23.16 -39.04
N THR A 579 -3.65 23.24 -38.00
CA THR A 579 -3.87 24.46 -37.21
C THR A 579 -3.23 24.35 -35.83
N ILE A 580 -2.28 25.23 -35.52
CA ILE A 580 -1.66 25.32 -34.19
C ILE A 580 -2.58 26.07 -33.24
N GLU A 581 -2.79 25.57 -32.03
CA GLU A 581 -3.56 26.29 -31.01
C GLU A 581 -2.67 27.36 -30.35
N VAL A 582 -2.82 28.63 -30.75
CA VAL A 582 -2.13 29.78 -30.12
C VAL A 582 -3.05 30.44 -29.10
N LYS A 583 -2.57 30.64 -27.87
CA LYS A 583 -3.27 31.44 -26.84
C LYS A 583 -3.06 32.94 -27.17
N PRO A 584 -4.09 33.81 -27.17
CA PRO A 584 -3.85 35.25 -27.24
C PRO A 584 -3.06 35.69 -25.99
N ALA A 585 -2.01 36.48 -26.19
CA ALA A 585 -1.23 37.06 -25.10
C ALA A 585 -2.09 38.05 -24.31
N GLN A 586 -2.15 37.92 -22.98
CA GLN A 586 -2.77 38.95 -22.16
C GLN A 586 -1.90 40.21 -22.15
N PRO A 587 -2.49 41.42 -22.25
CA PRO A 587 -1.71 42.65 -22.20
C PRO A 587 -1.10 42.84 -20.81
N SER A 588 0.17 43.20 -20.78
CA SER A 588 0.93 43.50 -19.57
C SER A 588 0.39 44.74 -18.86
N GLU A 589 -0.05 44.60 -17.61
CA GLU A 589 -0.35 45.74 -16.73
C GLU A 589 0.92 46.53 -16.41
N LYS A 590 1.14 47.62 -17.15
CA LYS A 590 1.86 48.79 -16.64
C LYS A 590 1.16 50.08 -17.07
N SER A 591 0.98 50.94 -16.07
CA SER A 591 0.44 52.29 -16.09
C SER A 591 -1.08 52.42 -16.29
N LYS A 592 -1.75 52.92 -15.24
CA LYS A 592 -2.55 54.15 -15.34
C LYS A 592 -2.81 54.70 -13.94
N SER A 593 -2.02 55.70 -13.62
CA SER A 593 -2.38 56.82 -12.75
C SER A 593 -3.57 57.59 -13.35
N GLY A 594 -4.48 58.03 -12.47
CA GLY A 594 -5.20 59.29 -12.64
C GLY A 594 -6.55 59.27 -13.37
N ALA A 595 -7.53 59.90 -12.70
CA ALA A 595 -8.78 60.49 -13.19
C ALA A 595 -10.09 59.64 -13.16
N SER A 596 -10.74 59.72 -12.00
CA SER A 596 -12.10 60.26 -11.74
C SER A 596 -13.35 59.71 -12.44
N ILE A 597 -14.21 59.13 -11.59
CA ILE A 597 -15.67 59.33 -11.40
C ILE A 597 -16.61 59.12 -12.60
N GLU A 598 -17.44 58.06 -12.53
CA GLU A 598 -18.90 58.23 -12.40
C GLU A 598 -19.58 56.97 -11.81
N ARG A 599 -20.57 57.21 -10.95
CA ARG A 599 -21.37 56.22 -10.21
C ARG A 599 -22.38 55.54 -11.15
N CYS A 600 -22.58 54.24 -11.00
CA CYS A 600 -23.91 53.64 -11.15
C CYS A 600 -24.11 52.46 -10.21
N LYS A 601 -25.31 52.43 -9.61
CA LYS A 601 -25.76 51.61 -8.47
C LYS A 601 -25.84 50.12 -8.77
N ALA A 602 -25.53 49.29 -7.77
CA ALA A 602 -25.82 47.85 -7.75
C ALA A 602 -27.30 47.57 -7.38
N PRO A 603 -27.95 46.54 -7.96
CA PRO A 603 -29.20 46.01 -7.43
C PRO A 603 -28.94 45.07 -6.24
N ARG A 604 -29.68 45.33 -5.17
CA ARG A 604 -29.91 44.47 -4.00
C ARG A 604 -30.74 43.27 -4.47
N ASP A 605 -30.28 42.04 -4.24
CA ASP A 605 -31.13 40.81 -4.25
C ASP A 605 -30.33 39.59 -3.78
N LEU A 606 -29.82 39.61 -2.53
CA LEU A 606 -29.29 38.40 -1.88
C LEU A 606 -29.36 38.42 -0.34
N ILE A 607 -29.99 39.45 0.24
CA ILE A 607 -30.17 39.59 1.70
C ILE A 607 -31.58 39.17 2.16
N ASP A 608 -32.56 39.08 1.25
CA ASP A 608 -33.96 38.80 1.60
C ASP A 608 -34.33 37.30 1.65
N ILE A 609 -33.41 36.38 1.37
CA ILE A 609 -33.67 34.93 1.50
C ILE A 609 -33.26 34.39 2.89
N ALA A 610 -32.46 35.14 3.66
CA ALA A 610 -32.02 34.74 5.00
C ALA A 610 -32.97 35.18 6.13
N LEU A 611 -34.00 36.00 5.83
CA LEU A 611 -34.91 36.57 6.83
C LEU A 611 -36.36 36.08 6.74
N ALA A 612 -36.67 35.12 5.87
CA ALA A 612 -38.06 34.69 5.60
C ALA A 612 -38.45 33.29 6.13
N LEU A 613 -37.61 32.60 6.91
CA LEU A 613 -37.98 31.29 7.48
C LEU A 613 -37.65 31.17 8.98
N GLY A 614 -38.52 31.80 9.79
CA GLY A 614 -39.06 31.14 10.98
C GLY A 614 -38.32 31.31 12.31
N ALA A 615 -38.38 32.50 12.90
CA ALA A 615 -38.29 32.69 14.34
C ALA A 615 -39.70 32.95 14.89
N ASP A 616 -40.31 31.94 15.51
CA ASP A 616 -41.45 32.10 16.43
C ASP A 616 -41.58 30.83 17.30
N ASN A 617 -40.89 30.83 18.44
CA ASN A 617 -41.28 30.22 19.73
C ASN A 617 -40.08 30.17 20.68
N ALA A 618 -39.85 31.29 21.39
CA ALA A 618 -38.95 31.32 22.54
C ALA A 618 -39.45 32.31 23.58
N ARG A 619 -40.61 32.02 24.18
CA ARG A 619 -41.02 32.56 25.48
C ARG A 619 -41.79 31.50 26.25
N ASN A 620 -41.07 30.80 27.11
CA ASN A 620 -41.51 30.15 28.36
C ASN A 620 -40.70 28.88 28.57
N LEU A 621 -39.70 28.94 29.45
CA LEU A 621 -39.39 27.91 30.45
C LEU A 621 -38.13 28.35 31.22
N HIS A 622 -38.37 29.06 32.31
CA HIS A 622 -37.55 28.94 33.51
C HIS A 622 -37.60 27.48 33.96
N MET A 623 -36.46 26.81 34.15
CA MET A 623 -36.30 25.82 35.22
C MET A 623 -34.83 25.44 35.45
N ASP A 624 -34.58 25.17 36.73
CA ASP A 624 -33.35 24.94 37.47
C ASP A 624 -32.21 24.14 36.84
N VAL A 625 -31.00 24.59 37.16
CA VAL A 625 -29.75 23.83 37.04
C VAL A 625 -29.28 23.53 38.46
N ASP A 626 -29.71 22.40 39.01
CA ASP A 626 -29.11 21.75 40.18
C ASP A 626 -29.52 20.26 40.17
N THR A 627 -28.84 19.45 39.37
CA THR A 627 -28.56 18.01 39.59
C THR A 627 -27.92 17.37 38.35
N LEU A 628 -26.60 17.12 38.41
CA LEU A 628 -25.93 15.85 38.08
C LEU A 628 -24.40 15.98 38.12
#